data_AF-A0A9D4R7W4-F1
#
_entry.id   AF-A0A9D4R7W4-F1
#
_cell.length_a   1.000
_cell.length_b   1.000
_cell.length_c   1.000
_cell.angle_alpha   90.00
_cell.angle_beta   90.00
_cell.angle_gamma   90.00
#
_symmetry.space_group_name_H-M   'P 1'
#
loop_
_entity.id
_entity.type
_entity.pdbx_description
1 polymer ?
#
loop_
_entity_poly.entity_id
_entity_poly.type
_entity_poly.pdbx_seq_one_letter_code
_entity_poly.pdbx_strand_id
1 'polypeptide(L)'
;MKDMAGRSPGQTCMNSCRMLKPNLPGGYRIPFDPRGGGCGAAMRAMWIGLRYPNLDNIDDLIKVSVEAGRMIHNHPTGYLGSFSVSLFTSYSVQGKPIREWGKGMMDLLPQVQDYVNRVNVYVEENLQAYDSRWEDLCSRSLFHCGDSDSTGVIAAAFYGAMFGFQGVPKNNYDGPEKKQQLLKLAEKLFEIMHRKY
;
A
#
# COMPACT_ATOMS: atom_id res chain seq x y z
N MET A 1 14.45 19.13 10.20
CA MET A 1 13.04 18.85 9.80
C MET A 1 12.16 19.15 11.01
N LYS A 2 11.43 20.29 11.04
CA LYS A 2 10.52 20.66 12.16
C LYS A 2 9.05 20.23 11.92
N ASP A 3 8.78 19.71 10.72
CA ASP A 3 7.48 19.29 10.21
C ASP A 3 6.91 18.04 10.90
N MET A 4 7.76 17.13 11.39
CA MET A 4 7.33 15.80 11.79
C MET A 4 6.85 15.68 13.25
N ALA A 5 6.84 16.78 14.01
CA ALA A 5 6.41 16.77 15.41
C ALA A 5 4.89 16.51 15.53
N GLY A 6 4.49 15.66 16.48
CA GLY A 6 3.08 15.35 16.74
C GLY A 6 2.39 14.45 15.71
N ARG A 7 3.13 13.86 14.76
CA ARG A 7 2.60 13.00 13.69
C ARG A 7 2.58 11.50 14.01
N SER A 8 2.87 11.12 15.26
CA SER A 8 2.77 9.75 15.79
C SER A 8 3.26 8.61 14.86
N PRO A 9 4.49 8.66 14.30
CA PRO A 9 4.97 7.61 13.41
C PRO A 9 5.12 6.27 14.14
N GLY A 10 4.71 5.18 13.50
CA GLY A 10 4.84 3.83 14.06
C GLY A 10 6.31 3.41 14.26
N GLN A 11 6.58 2.70 15.36
CA GLN A 11 7.95 2.31 15.73
C GLN A 11 8.62 1.41 14.68
N THR A 12 7.90 0.44 14.11
CA THR A 12 8.39 -0.43 13.04
C THR A 12 8.82 0.39 11.82
N CYS A 13 7.97 1.34 11.39
CA CYS A 13 8.30 2.24 10.28
C CYS A 13 9.59 3.04 10.56
N MET A 14 9.70 3.63 11.75
CA MET A 14 10.90 4.41 12.11
C MET A 14 12.17 3.56 12.15
N ASN A 15 12.08 2.34 12.70
CA ASN A 15 13.23 1.44 12.77
C ASN A 15 13.69 1.03 11.37
N SER A 16 12.75 0.60 10.52
CA SER A 16 13.06 0.21 9.14
C SER A 16 13.64 1.37 8.33
N CYS A 17 13.07 2.58 8.43
CA CYS A 17 13.60 3.76 7.74
C CYS A 17 15.06 4.07 8.09
N ARG A 18 15.50 3.80 9.33
CA ARG A 18 16.90 3.99 9.75
C ARG A 18 17.85 2.98 9.11
N MET A 19 17.33 1.84 8.62
CA MET A 19 18.13 0.79 7.99
C MET A 19 18.33 1.01 6.50
N LEU A 20 17.50 1.85 5.87
CA LEU A 20 17.57 2.15 4.44
C LEU A 20 18.88 2.89 4.09
N LYS A 21 19.49 2.46 2.99
CA LYS A 21 20.70 3.02 2.39
C LYS A 21 20.45 3.29 0.90
N PRO A 22 19.61 4.29 0.54
CA PRO A 22 19.08 4.46 -0.82
C PRO A 22 20.16 4.65 -1.90
N ASN A 23 21.36 5.08 -1.53
CA ASN A 23 22.48 5.27 -2.45
C ASN A 23 23.28 3.99 -2.74
N LEU A 24 22.91 2.86 -2.14
CA LEU A 24 23.57 1.57 -2.34
C LEU A 24 22.67 0.62 -3.13
N PRO A 25 23.22 -0.21 -4.05
CA PRO A 25 22.49 -1.30 -4.66
C PRO A 25 21.85 -2.20 -3.60
N GLY A 26 20.54 -2.43 -3.70
CA GLY A 26 19.78 -3.21 -2.73
C GLY A 26 19.61 -2.54 -1.35
N GLY A 27 20.07 -1.31 -1.15
CA GLY A 27 19.99 -0.60 0.13
C GLY A 27 18.58 -0.20 0.55
N TYR A 28 17.57 -0.45 -0.27
CA TYR A 28 16.17 -0.34 0.10
C TYR A 28 15.64 -1.61 0.83
N ARG A 29 16.41 -2.69 0.86
CA ARG A 29 16.02 -3.95 1.51
C ARG A 29 16.36 -3.90 2.99
N ILE A 30 15.46 -4.41 3.81
CA ILE A 30 15.65 -4.62 5.25
C ILE A 30 15.50 -6.11 5.58
N PRO A 31 16.07 -6.60 6.69
CA PRO A 31 15.83 -7.94 7.20
C PRO A 31 14.35 -8.24 7.43
N PHE A 32 13.99 -9.52 7.41
CA PHE A 32 12.68 -9.97 7.87
C PHE A 32 12.46 -9.56 9.34
N ASP A 33 11.24 -9.12 9.67
CA ASP A 33 10.84 -8.80 11.04
C ASP A 33 9.56 -9.57 11.39
N PRO A 34 9.59 -10.51 12.36
CA PRO A 34 8.40 -11.25 12.79
C PRO A 34 7.29 -10.36 13.36
N ARG A 35 7.61 -9.11 13.74
CA ARG A 35 6.64 -8.10 14.21
C ARG A 35 6.29 -7.07 13.13
N GLY A 36 6.73 -7.29 11.89
CA GLY A 36 6.53 -6.40 10.76
C GLY A 36 5.11 -6.35 10.20
N GLY A 37 4.12 -6.97 10.84
CA GLY A 37 2.77 -7.14 10.30
C GLY A 37 1.82 -5.93 10.36
N GLY A 38 2.27 -4.76 10.84
CA GLY A 38 1.41 -3.58 10.99
C GLY A 38 0.99 -2.91 9.67
N CYS A 39 -0.03 -2.03 9.75
CA CYS A 39 -0.67 -1.32 8.63
C CYS A 39 0.23 -0.30 7.89
N GLY A 40 1.43 -0.01 8.42
CA GLY A 40 2.26 1.06 7.90
C GLY A 40 2.54 0.92 6.40
N ALA A 41 2.79 -0.30 5.91
CA ALA A 41 2.93 -0.55 4.48
C ALA A 41 1.65 -0.25 3.67
N ALA A 42 0.48 -0.64 4.19
CA ALA A 42 -0.82 -0.47 3.53
C ALA A 42 -1.23 1.00 3.41
N MET A 43 -1.10 1.79 4.49
CA MET A 43 -1.61 3.17 4.59
C MET A 43 -0.96 4.18 3.61
N ARG A 44 0.02 3.75 2.81
CA ARG A 44 0.76 4.59 1.85
C ARG A 44 0.91 3.95 0.47
N ALA A 45 0.13 2.93 0.15
CA ALA A 45 0.26 2.15 -1.08
C ALA A 45 -0.74 2.53 -2.18
N MET A 46 -1.77 3.34 -1.89
CA MET A 46 -2.85 3.65 -2.84
C MET A 46 -2.36 4.25 -4.17
N TRP A 47 -1.31 5.08 -4.14
CA TRP A 47 -0.74 5.68 -5.35
C TRP A 47 -0.21 4.63 -6.34
N ILE A 48 0.15 3.43 -5.87
CA ILE A 48 0.62 2.33 -6.73
C ILE A 48 -0.55 1.85 -7.60
N GLY A 49 -1.74 1.70 -7.03
CA GLY A 49 -2.92 1.32 -7.81
C GLY A 49 -3.38 2.41 -8.78
N LEU A 50 -3.22 3.68 -8.39
CA LEU A 50 -3.40 4.79 -9.34
C LEU A 50 -2.37 4.73 -10.48
N ARG A 51 -1.12 4.32 -10.21
CA ARG A 51 -0.07 4.20 -11.23
C ARG A 51 -0.28 3.00 -12.18
N TYR A 52 -0.82 1.90 -11.67
CA TYR A 52 -1.02 0.64 -12.40
C TYR A 52 -2.50 0.25 -12.44
N PRO A 53 -3.40 1.07 -13.03
CA PRO A 53 -4.82 0.80 -13.01
C PRO A 53 -5.23 -0.30 -14.01
N ASN A 54 -4.43 -0.53 -15.06
CA ASN A 54 -4.63 -1.66 -15.96
C ASN A 54 -3.92 -2.91 -15.41
N LEU A 55 -4.67 -3.99 -15.27
CA LEU A 55 -4.22 -5.25 -14.69
C LEU A 55 -3.86 -6.32 -15.72
N ASP A 56 -3.85 -5.98 -17.01
CA ASP A 56 -3.31 -6.83 -18.08
C ASP A 56 -1.84 -7.22 -17.80
N ASN A 57 -1.11 -6.35 -17.09
CA ASN A 57 0.22 -6.62 -16.53
C ASN A 57 0.22 -6.41 -15.01
N ILE A 58 -0.33 -7.38 -14.28
CA ILE A 58 -0.40 -7.38 -12.82
C ILE A 58 0.98 -7.45 -12.14
N ASP A 59 2.01 -7.95 -12.85
CA ASP A 59 3.35 -8.18 -12.30
C ASP A 59 4.00 -6.90 -11.76
N ASP A 60 3.82 -5.76 -12.44
CA ASP A 60 4.37 -4.49 -11.98
C ASP A 60 3.69 -3.99 -10.70
N LEU A 61 2.37 -4.18 -10.58
CA LEU A 61 1.63 -3.86 -9.36
C LEU A 61 2.09 -4.75 -8.20
N ILE A 62 2.19 -6.07 -8.42
CA ILE A 62 2.68 -7.03 -7.41
C ILE A 62 4.09 -6.62 -6.97
N LYS A 63 5.01 -6.46 -7.93
CA LYS A 63 6.40 -6.09 -7.67
C LYS A 63 6.49 -4.80 -6.86
N VAL A 64 5.90 -3.71 -7.34
CA VAL A 64 6.07 -2.39 -6.70
C VAL A 64 5.41 -2.35 -5.34
N SER A 65 4.21 -2.94 -5.18
CA SER A 65 3.50 -2.96 -3.89
C SER A 65 4.19 -3.83 -2.84
N VAL A 66 4.73 -4.99 -3.22
CA VAL A 66 5.50 -5.87 -2.33
C VAL A 66 6.81 -5.20 -1.93
N GLU A 67 7.59 -4.70 -2.89
CA GLU A 67 8.87 -4.04 -2.59
C GLU A 67 8.68 -2.79 -1.73
N ALA A 68 7.75 -1.90 -2.11
CA ALA A 68 7.46 -0.69 -1.32
C ALA A 68 6.96 -1.04 0.09
N GLY A 69 6.16 -2.09 0.23
CA GLY A 69 5.70 -2.58 1.52
C GLY A 69 6.83 -3.13 2.39
N ARG A 70 7.70 -3.97 1.83
CA ARG A 70 8.78 -4.63 2.58
C ARG A 70 10.02 -3.77 2.82
N MET A 71 10.14 -2.59 2.20
CA MET A 71 11.14 -1.58 2.60
C MET A 71 11.00 -1.15 4.07
N ILE A 72 9.82 -1.36 4.65
CA ILE A 72 9.42 -0.82 5.95
C ILE A 72 8.70 -1.85 6.83
N HIS A 73 8.03 -2.82 6.22
CA HIS A 73 7.34 -3.93 6.87
C HIS A 73 7.68 -5.24 6.13
N ASN A 74 8.89 -5.75 6.33
CA ASN A 74 9.31 -7.03 5.74
C ASN A 74 8.72 -8.21 6.53
N HIS A 75 7.42 -8.39 6.34
CA HIS A 75 6.59 -9.47 6.85
C HIS A 75 5.37 -9.63 5.93
N PRO A 76 4.92 -10.86 5.60
CA PRO A 76 3.81 -11.10 4.69
C PRO A 76 2.56 -10.28 5.00
N THR A 77 2.07 -10.34 6.24
CA THR A 77 0.93 -9.52 6.69
C THR A 77 1.09 -8.02 6.38
N GLY A 78 2.30 -7.47 6.50
CA GLY A 78 2.54 -6.04 6.26
C GLY A 78 2.52 -5.69 4.77
N TYR A 79 3.38 -6.32 3.96
CA TYR A 79 3.45 -5.99 2.53
C TYR A 79 2.26 -6.52 1.72
N LEU A 80 1.57 -7.58 2.16
CA LEU A 80 0.29 -7.98 1.57
C LEU A 80 -0.78 -6.93 1.82
N GLY A 81 -0.74 -6.19 2.92
CA GLY A 81 -1.58 -5.01 3.12
C GLY A 81 -1.32 -3.93 2.06
N SER A 82 -0.05 -3.66 1.75
CA SER A 82 0.35 -2.77 0.64
C SER A 82 -0.18 -3.26 -0.72
N PHE A 83 -0.01 -4.55 -1.02
CA PHE A 83 -0.56 -5.17 -2.23
C PHE A 83 -2.09 -5.04 -2.31
N SER A 84 -2.80 -5.38 -1.23
CA SER A 84 -4.26 -5.33 -1.16
C SER A 84 -4.80 -3.93 -1.45
N VAL A 85 -4.24 -2.91 -0.79
CA VAL A 85 -4.65 -1.52 -0.98
C VAL A 85 -4.32 -1.02 -2.39
N SER A 86 -3.17 -1.42 -2.95
CA SER A 86 -2.81 -1.09 -4.33
C SER A 86 -3.78 -1.71 -5.33
N LEU A 87 -4.11 -2.99 -5.15
CA LEU A 87 -5.05 -3.71 -6.00
C LEU A 87 -6.46 -3.12 -5.92
N PHE A 88 -6.96 -2.86 -4.71
CA PHE A 88 -8.30 -2.28 -4.50
C PHE A 88 -8.40 -0.86 -5.02
N THR A 89 -7.32 -0.07 -4.95
CA THR A 89 -7.29 1.23 -5.62
C THR A 89 -7.39 1.06 -7.14
N SER A 90 -6.71 0.07 -7.72
CA SER A 90 -6.81 -0.21 -9.16
C SER A 90 -8.23 -0.65 -9.55
N TYR A 91 -8.87 -1.50 -8.74
CA TYR A 91 -10.27 -1.91 -8.92
C TYR A 91 -11.24 -0.73 -8.80
N SER A 92 -10.97 0.19 -7.88
CA SER A 92 -11.74 1.42 -7.70
C SER A 92 -11.71 2.29 -8.96
N VAL A 93 -10.52 2.53 -9.51
CA VAL A 93 -10.33 3.31 -10.74
C VAL A 93 -11.01 2.65 -11.95
N GLN A 94 -11.02 1.31 -12.00
CA GLN A 94 -11.73 0.54 -13.03
C GLN A 94 -13.24 0.45 -12.82
N GLY A 95 -13.77 0.96 -11.70
CA GLY A 95 -15.20 0.86 -11.36
C GLY A 95 -15.67 -0.57 -11.08
N LYS A 96 -14.77 -1.48 -10.67
CA LYS A 96 -15.17 -2.87 -10.37
C LYS A 96 -16.07 -2.94 -9.13
N PRO A 97 -17.10 -3.81 -9.10
CA PRO A 97 -17.96 -3.97 -7.93
C PRO A 97 -17.20 -4.41 -6.67
N ILE A 98 -17.39 -3.70 -5.55
CA ILE A 98 -16.68 -3.95 -4.27
C ILE A 98 -16.78 -5.41 -3.80
N ARG A 99 -17.93 -6.05 -4.02
CA ARG A 99 -18.17 -7.47 -3.66
C ARG A 99 -17.19 -8.46 -4.32
N GLU A 100 -16.54 -8.07 -5.41
CA GLU A 100 -15.59 -8.91 -6.15
C GLU A 100 -14.15 -8.74 -5.67
N TRP A 101 -13.85 -7.67 -4.91
CA TRP A 101 -12.48 -7.28 -4.61
C TRP A 101 -11.75 -8.30 -3.75
N GLY A 102 -12.39 -8.77 -2.67
CA GLY A 102 -11.81 -9.77 -1.77
C GLY A 102 -11.44 -11.06 -2.51
N LYS A 103 -12.37 -11.59 -3.31
CA LYS A 103 -12.10 -12.77 -4.15
C LYS A 103 -10.95 -12.52 -5.12
N GLY A 104 -10.99 -11.42 -5.88
CA GLY A 104 -9.96 -11.10 -6.85
C GLY A 104 -8.56 -10.91 -6.24
N MET A 105 -8.47 -10.49 -4.98
CA MET A 105 -7.19 -10.46 -4.27
C MET A 105 -6.71 -11.86 -3.87
N MET A 106 -7.61 -12.70 -3.34
CA MET A 106 -7.29 -14.08 -2.96
C MET A 106 -6.78 -14.88 -4.17
N ASP A 107 -7.39 -14.69 -5.34
CA ASP A 107 -6.99 -15.34 -6.60
C ASP A 107 -5.56 -14.96 -7.04
N LEU A 108 -5.02 -13.82 -6.58
CA LEU A 108 -3.69 -13.31 -6.93
C LEU A 108 -2.60 -13.62 -5.89
N LEU A 109 -2.96 -14.13 -4.70
CA LEU A 109 -1.96 -14.46 -3.67
C LEU A 109 -0.87 -15.45 -4.13
N PRO A 110 -1.18 -16.49 -4.94
CA PRO A 110 -0.14 -17.37 -5.47
C PRO A 110 0.90 -16.63 -6.32
N GLN A 111 0.47 -15.66 -7.14
CA GLN A 111 1.39 -14.86 -7.97
C GLN A 111 2.29 -13.95 -7.12
N VAL A 112 1.79 -13.47 -5.98
CA VAL A 112 2.61 -12.73 -5.01
C VAL A 112 3.67 -13.65 -4.38
N GLN A 113 3.31 -14.89 -4.02
CA GLN A 113 4.27 -15.87 -3.50
C GLN A 113 5.31 -16.24 -4.56
N ASP A 114 4.89 -16.48 -5.81
CA ASP A 114 5.79 -16.72 -6.94
C ASP A 114 6.77 -15.57 -7.12
N TYR A 115 6.30 -14.32 -7.02
CA TYR A 115 7.17 -13.16 -7.05
C TYR A 115 8.22 -13.18 -5.92
N VAL A 116 7.81 -13.45 -4.67
CA VAL A 116 8.74 -13.53 -3.52
C VAL A 116 9.79 -14.62 -3.74
N ASN A 117 9.37 -15.80 -4.23
CA ASN A 117 10.26 -16.90 -4.58
C ASN A 117 11.27 -16.50 -5.66
N ARG A 118 10.81 -15.88 -6.76
CA ARG A 118 11.67 -15.45 -7.87
C ARG A 118 12.71 -14.42 -7.46
N VAL A 119 12.36 -13.48 -6.59
CA VAL A 119 13.30 -12.43 -6.13
C VAL A 119 14.36 -12.99 -5.19
N ASN A 120 14.07 -14.13 -4.54
CA ASN A 120 15.00 -14.88 -3.71
C ASN A 120 15.63 -14.05 -2.56
N VAL A 121 14.77 -13.39 -1.78
CA VAL A 121 15.18 -12.54 -0.64
C VAL A 121 14.30 -12.86 0.57
N TYR A 122 14.90 -13.41 1.63
CA TYR A 122 14.21 -13.87 2.85
C TYR A 122 13.03 -14.82 2.54
N VAL A 123 13.20 -15.72 1.58
CA VAL A 123 12.11 -16.57 1.07
C VAL A 123 11.59 -17.49 2.17
N GLU A 124 12.47 -18.20 2.86
CA GLU A 124 12.08 -19.16 3.89
C GLU A 124 11.29 -18.48 5.01
N GLU A 125 11.80 -17.36 5.54
CA GLU A 125 11.15 -16.64 6.63
C GLU A 125 9.80 -16.06 6.20
N ASN A 126 9.71 -15.52 4.98
CA ASN A 126 8.45 -14.99 4.45
C ASN A 126 7.43 -16.12 4.22
N LEU A 127 7.82 -17.24 3.63
CA LEU A 127 6.93 -18.39 3.41
C LEU A 127 6.44 -19.01 4.72
N GLN A 128 7.29 -19.12 5.74
CA GLN A 128 6.88 -19.57 7.07
C GLN A 128 5.88 -18.62 7.74
N ALA A 129 5.96 -17.32 7.44
CA ALA A 129 5.10 -16.29 8.01
C ALA A 129 3.84 -15.99 7.16
N TYR A 130 3.62 -16.70 6.06
CA TYR A 130 2.36 -16.61 5.29
C TYR A 130 1.23 -17.25 6.10
N ASP A 131 0.63 -16.49 7.00
CA ASP A 131 -0.65 -16.85 7.60
C ASP A 131 -1.74 -16.59 6.57
N SER A 132 -2.29 -17.64 5.96
CA SER A 132 -3.29 -17.57 4.89
C SER A 132 -4.68 -17.15 5.38
N ARG A 133 -4.81 -16.73 6.64
CA ARG A 133 -6.07 -16.28 7.23
C ARG A 133 -6.36 -14.84 6.84
N TRP A 134 -7.37 -14.67 5.99
CA TRP A 134 -7.87 -13.38 5.52
C TRP A 134 -8.19 -12.42 6.66
N GLU A 135 -8.73 -12.94 7.77
CA GLU A 135 -9.07 -12.17 8.97
C GLU A 135 -7.83 -11.56 9.65
N ASP A 136 -6.71 -12.29 9.68
CA ASP A 136 -5.46 -11.79 10.27
C ASP A 136 -4.82 -10.73 9.37
N LEU A 137 -4.87 -10.91 8.04
CA LEU A 137 -4.47 -9.87 7.09
C LEU A 137 -5.33 -8.61 7.28
N CYS A 138 -6.65 -8.75 7.26
CA CYS A 138 -7.57 -7.65 7.46
C CYS A 138 -7.34 -6.96 8.79
N SER A 139 -7.39 -7.68 9.91
CA SER A 139 -7.29 -7.09 11.25
C SER A 139 -5.96 -6.41 11.53
N ARG A 140 -4.85 -6.88 10.96
CA ARG A 140 -3.51 -6.34 11.25
C ARG A 140 -3.06 -5.29 10.26
N SER A 141 -3.53 -5.35 9.02
CA SER A 141 -2.99 -4.51 7.93
C SER A 141 -4.00 -3.61 7.24
N LEU A 142 -5.32 -3.89 7.30
CA LEU A 142 -6.34 -3.16 6.53
C LEU A 142 -7.43 -2.51 7.39
N PHE A 143 -7.94 -3.21 8.41
CA PHE A 143 -9.14 -2.90 9.18
C PHE A 143 -8.90 -3.17 10.67
N HIS A 144 -8.30 -2.22 11.39
CA HIS A 144 -8.19 -2.28 12.85
C HIS A 144 -9.01 -1.19 13.53
N CYS A 145 -9.76 -1.56 14.56
CA CYS A 145 -10.63 -0.65 15.31
C CYS A 145 -9.86 0.34 16.21
N GLY A 146 -8.55 0.17 16.39
CA GLY A 146 -7.72 1.00 17.26
C GLY A 146 -7.01 2.17 16.56
N ASP A 147 -6.76 2.06 15.25
CA ASP A 147 -6.07 3.07 14.43
C ASP A 147 -7.03 3.52 13.30
N SER A 148 -7.82 4.54 13.63
CA SER A 148 -8.89 5.08 12.80
C SER A 148 -8.36 6.00 11.70
N ASP A 149 -7.15 6.55 11.86
CA ASP A 149 -6.51 7.39 10.87
C ASP A 149 -6.03 6.59 9.66
N SER A 150 -5.36 5.44 9.85
CA SER A 150 -4.91 4.60 8.74
C SER A 150 -6.08 4.00 7.97
N THR A 151 -7.09 3.49 8.69
CA THR A 151 -8.30 2.93 8.07
C THR A 151 -9.11 4.01 7.34
N GLY A 152 -9.22 5.21 7.93
CA GLY A 152 -9.88 6.35 7.32
C GLY A 152 -9.20 6.83 6.03
N VAL A 153 -7.86 6.89 6.00
CA VAL A 153 -7.09 7.28 4.81
C VAL A 153 -7.27 6.26 3.67
N ILE A 154 -7.23 4.96 3.97
CA ILE A 154 -7.44 3.90 2.97
C ILE A 154 -8.87 3.97 2.41
N ALA A 155 -9.88 4.09 3.29
CA ALA A 155 -11.28 4.18 2.88
C ALA A 155 -11.56 5.43 2.03
N ALA A 156 -11.03 6.59 2.44
CA ALA A 156 -11.18 7.84 1.71
C ALA A 156 -10.52 7.80 0.33
N ALA A 157 -9.39 7.11 0.19
CA ALA A 157 -8.72 6.93 -1.10
C ALA A 157 -9.55 6.08 -2.07
N PHE A 158 -10.14 4.97 -1.61
CA PHE A 158 -11.03 4.15 -2.45
C PHE A 158 -12.28 4.93 -2.84
N TYR A 159 -12.92 5.61 -1.88
CA TYR A 159 -14.09 6.44 -2.15
C TYR A 159 -13.78 7.54 -3.17
N GLY A 160 -12.70 8.28 -2.96
CA GLY A 160 -12.26 9.35 -3.87
C GLY A 160 -11.95 8.85 -5.28
N ALA A 161 -11.35 7.65 -5.40
CA ALA A 161 -11.10 7.05 -6.71
C ALA A 161 -12.39 6.64 -7.44
N MET A 162 -13.42 6.18 -6.71
CA MET A 162 -14.70 5.75 -7.31
C MET A 162 -15.66 6.92 -7.59
N PHE A 163 -15.74 7.88 -6.67
CA PHE A 163 -16.83 8.87 -6.62
C PHE A 163 -16.32 10.33 -6.61
N GLY A 164 -15.00 10.54 -6.63
CA GLY A 164 -14.42 11.87 -6.45
C GLY A 164 -14.83 12.48 -5.11
N PHE A 165 -15.29 13.72 -5.14
CA PHE A 165 -15.76 14.46 -3.97
C PHE A 165 -17.28 14.43 -3.79
N GLN A 166 -18.00 13.56 -4.50
CA GLN A 166 -19.46 13.47 -4.40
C GLN A 166 -19.87 13.23 -2.95
N GLY A 167 -20.79 14.05 -2.42
CA GLY A 167 -21.28 13.92 -1.04
C GLY A 167 -20.28 14.27 0.07
N VAL A 168 -19.03 14.63 -0.25
CA VAL A 168 -18.04 15.04 0.76
C VAL A 168 -18.27 16.52 1.12
N PRO A 169 -18.47 16.87 2.41
CA PRO A 169 -18.60 18.26 2.81
C PRO A 169 -17.36 19.06 2.45
N LYS A 170 -17.53 20.25 1.85
CA LYS A 170 -16.42 21.10 1.37
C LYS A 170 -15.36 21.36 2.44
N ASN A 171 -15.78 21.61 3.68
CA ASN A 171 -14.89 21.88 4.80
C ASN A 171 -13.90 20.72 5.08
N ASN A 172 -14.22 19.49 4.65
CA ASN A 172 -13.38 18.31 4.88
C ASN A 172 -12.20 18.21 3.90
N TYR A 173 -12.24 18.90 2.75
CA TYR A 173 -11.16 18.88 1.75
C TYR A 173 -10.67 20.27 1.32
N ASP A 174 -11.23 21.36 1.88
CA ASP A 174 -10.79 22.71 1.54
C ASP A 174 -9.55 23.16 2.31
N GLY A 175 -9.47 22.80 3.59
CA GLY A 175 -8.37 23.15 4.51
C GLY A 175 -7.28 22.12 4.83
N PRO A 176 -7.14 20.93 4.19
CA PRO A 176 -6.05 20.01 4.53
C PRO A 176 -4.66 20.62 4.39
N GLU A 177 -3.78 20.28 5.33
CA GLU A 177 -2.36 20.60 5.25
C GLU A 177 -1.78 20.08 3.91
N LYS A 178 -0.93 20.88 3.26
CA LYS A 178 -0.27 20.52 1.99
C LYS A 178 -1.21 20.19 0.82
N LYS A 179 -2.49 20.60 0.86
CA LYS A 179 -3.47 20.41 -0.24
C LYS A 179 -2.90 20.68 -1.63
N GLN A 180 -2.25 21.81 -1.84
CA GLN A 180 -1.66 22.18 -3.13
C GLN A 180 -0.58 21.18 -3.62
N GLN A 181 0.20 20.61 -2.69
CA GLN A 181 1.20 19.61 -3.02
C GLN A 181 0.54 18.28 -3.39
N LEU A 182 -0.53 17.88 -2.67
CA LEU A 182 -1.30 16.69 -2.97
C LEU A 182 -1.95 16.77 -4.36
N LEU A 183 -2.57 17.91 -4.70
CA LEU A 183 -3.15 18.15 -6.03
C LEU A 183 -2.09 18.06 -7.13
N LYS A 184 -0.95 18.73 -6.95
CA LYS A 184 0.17 18.67 -7.91
C LYS A 184 0.73 17.26 -8.11
N LEU A 185 0.78 16.44 -7.04
CA LEU A 185 1.22 15.05 -7.14
C LEU A 185 0.19 14.19 -7.86
N ALA A 186 -1.10 14.39 -7.59
CA ALA A 186 -2.18 13.68 -8.27
C ALA A 186 -2.19 14.00 -9.78
N GLU A 187 -2.05 15.26 -10.17
CA GLU A 187 -1.93 15.68 -11.56
C GLU A 187 -0.74 15.02 -12.27
N LYS A 188 0.45 15.06 -11.65
CA LYS A 188 1.64 14.41 -12.20
C LYS A 188 1.47 12.90 -12.35
N LEU A 189 0.83 12.26 -11.38
CA LEU A 189 0.58 10.82 -11.44
C LEU A 189 -0.38 10.48 -12.58
N PHE A 190 -1.43 11.29 -12.74
CA PHE A 190 -2.38 11.18 -13.85
C PHE A 190 -1.70 11.37 -15.21
N GLU A 191 -0.79 12.36 -15.34
CA GLU A 191 0.00 12.55 -16.55
C GLU A 191 0.87 11.33 -16.88
N ILE A 192 1.58 10.78 -15.89
CA ILE A 192 2.45 9.60 -16.09
C ILE A 192 1.64 8.39 -16.56
N MET A 193 0.42 8.23 -16.05
CA MET A 193 -0.50 7.15 -16.44
C MET A 193 -0.95 7.28 -17.90
N HIS A 194 -1.17 8.49 -18.40
CA HIS A 194 -1.71 8.74 -19.74
C HIS A 194 -0.64 9.00 -20.81
N ARG A 195 0.63 9.08 -20.42
CA ARG A 195 1.74 9.08 -21.38
C ARG A 195 1.83 7.69 -22.01
N LYS A 196 1.39 7.58 -23.27
CA LYS A 196 1.75 6.45 -24.14
C LYS A 196 3.27 6.46 -24.30
N TYR A 197 3.92 5.38 -23.90
CA TYR A 197 5.30 5.09 -24.27
C TYR A 197 5.36 4.63 -25.73
#